data_AF-A0A848IBA3-F1
#
_entry.id   AF-A0A848IBA3-F1
#
_cell.length_a   1.000
_cell.length_b   1.000
_cell.length_c   1.000
_cell.angle_alpha   90.00
_cell.angle_beta   90.00
_cell.angle_gamma   90.00
#
_symmetry.space_group_name_H-M   'P 1'
#
loop_
_entity.id
_entity.type
_entity.pdbx_description
1 polymer ?
#
loop_
_entity_poly.entity_id
_entity_poly.type
_entity_poly.pdbx_seq_one_letter_code
_entity_poly.pdbx_strand_id
1 'polypeptide(L)'
;MRKPPKPHVIAETQSDGSVKLTPMWAWVRAHPGSSRCDLDDPNTNTHKIRDDFHRQGWDVADLDNQVRITPPESAERVAEVLGVTGHDETTVEDEDIEGAWFAFERELQAFVAGNLAAIDVGGKRLKLYSDERGGGIEYPTGVGDIDILACDESDGALVVFELKRATSPDRAVGQIARCMGWVRVHLANGRPVRGVIVARRTSEYLRYATVAVPDVSVYEYSVKFALTPARAPDAE
;
A
#
# COMPACT_ATOMS: atom_id res chain seq x y z
N MET A 1 -7.42 0.75 12.12
CA MET A 1 -6.69 -0.51 12.40
C MET A 1 -5.20 -0.24 12.18
N ARG A 2 -4.32 -0.46 13.17
CA ARG A 2 -2.85 -0.30 13.01
C ARG A 2 -2.38 -1.18 11.84
N LYS A 3 -1.60 -0.64 10.89
CA LYS A 3 -0.99 -1.48 9.84
C LYS A 3 -0.19 -2.59 10.53
N PRO A 4 -0.29 -3.85 10.07
CA PRO A 4 0.55 -4.90 10.61
C PRO A 4 2.02 -4.51 10.41
N PRO A 5 2.89 -4.68 11.41
CA PRO A 5 4.28 -4.27 11.33
C PRO A 5 4.96 -4.96 10.14
N LYS A 6 5.76 -4.19 9.39
CA LYS A 6 6.52 -4.75 8.26
C LYS A 6 7.50 -5.80 8.78
N PRO A 7 7.51 -7.03 8.24
CA PRO A 7 8.52 -8.02 8.58
C PRO A 7 9.89 -7.48 8.18
N HIS A 8 10.88 -7.65 9.05
CA HIS A 8 12.27 -7.37 8.72
C HIS A 8 12.94 -8.68 8.30
N VAL A 9 13.67 -8.64 7.19
CA VAL A 9 14.34 -9.81 6.61
C VAL A 9 15.80 -9.50 6.30
N ILE A 10 16.67 -10.47 6.55
CA ILE A 10 18.07 -10.45 6.12
C ILE A 10 18.14 -11.07 4.72
N ALA A 11 18.78 -10.38 3.78
CA ALA A 11 19.00 -10.84 2.41
C ALA A 11 20.47 -11.24 2.20
N GLU A 12 20.74 -12.53 2.00
CA GLU A 12 22.10 -13.05 1.82
C GLU A 12 22.28 -13.77 0.49
N THR A 13 23.44 -13.56 -0.11
CA THR A 13 23.89 -14.36 -1.25
C THR A 13 24.27 -15.76 -0.81
N GLN A 14 23.79 -16.77 -1.52
CA GLN A 14 24.14 -18.18 -1.32
C GLN A 14 25.31 -18.57 -2.24
N SER A 15 25.96 -19.70 -1.95
CA SER A 15 27.10 -20.21 -2.73
C SER A 15 26.76 -20.55 -4.19
N ASP A 16 25.49 -20.82 -4.50
CA ASP A 16 24.98 -21.03 -5.86
C ASP A 16 24.61 -19.72 -6.58
N GLY A 17 24.86 -18.57 -5.95
CA GLY A 17 24.53 -17.24 -6.47
C GLY A 17 23.06 -16.86 -6.34
N SER A 18 22.22 -17.67 -5.70
CA SER A 18 20.85 -17.27 -5.34
C SER A 18 20.83 -16.30 -4.15
N VAL A 19 19.72 -15.58 -3.97
CA VAL A 19 19.51 -14.72 -2.80
C VAL A 19 18.49 -15.37 -1.88
N LYS A 20 18.85 -15.51 -0.60
CA LYS A 20 17.98 -16.04 0.45
C LYS A 20 17.48 -14.91 1.34
N LEU A 21 16.18 -14.88 1.59
CA LEU A 21 15.55 -13.99 2.57
C LEU A 21 15.23 -14.78 3.84
N THR A 22 15.74 -14.32 4.99
CA THR A 22 15.51 -14.95 6.29
C THR A 22 14.87 -13.95 7.26
N PRO A 23 13.81 -14.29 8.01
CA PRO A 23 13.27 -13.40 9.04
C PRO A 23 14.36 -12.96 10.03
N MET A 24 14.48 -11.66 10.30
CA MET A 24 15.59 -11.09 11.06
C MET A 24 15.85 -11.83 12.37
N TRP A 25 14.83 -12.06 13.18
CA TRP A 25 14.98 -12.73 14.47
C TRP A 25 15.47 -14.18 14.37
N ALA A 26 15.05 -14.90 13.32
CA ALA A 26 15.56 -16.25 13.07
C ALA A 26 17.04 -16.20 12.66
N TRP A 27 17.41 -15.20 11.86
CA TRP A 27 18.77 -15.02 11.38
C TRP A 27 19.74 -14.63 12.51
N VAL A 28 19.41 -13.62 13.32
CA VAL A 28 20.30 -13.12 14.39
C VAL A 28 20.51 -14.16 15.49
N ARG A 29 19.49 -14.98 15.79
CA ARG A 29 19.63 -16.12 16.72
C ARG A 29 20.53 -17.22 16.19
N ALA A 30 20.55 -17.43 14.87
CA ALA A 30 21.45 -18.39 14.23
C ALA A 30 22.89 -17.85 14.08
N HIS A 31 23.08 -16.53 14.16
CA HIS A 31 24.37 -15.84 14.02
C HIS A 31 24.69 -15.02 15.28
N PRO A 32 24.98 -15.69 16.42
CA PRO A 32 25.28 -14.99 17.67
C PRO A 32 26.50 -14.07 17.49
N GLY A 33 26.39 -12.83 17.97
CA GLY A 33 27.43 -11.80 17.85
C GLY A 33 27.34 -10.93 16.59
N SER A 34 26.39 -11.20 15.68
CA SER A 34 26.14 -10.36 14.50
C SER A 34 25.51 -8.99 14.82
N SER A 35 24.60 -8.94 15.80
CA SER A 35 24.07 -7.68 16.34
C SER A 35 24.79 -7.33 17.64
N ARG A 36 24.99 -6.02 17.87
CA ARG A 36 25.47 -5.46 19.15
C ARG A 36 24.34 -5.29 20.16
N CYS A 37 23.09 -5.51 19.78
CA CYS A 37 21.96 -5.50 20.70
C CYS A 37 21.97 -6.74 21.59
N ASP A 38 21.57 -6.56 22.85
CA ASP A 38 21.25 -7.67 23.74
C ASP A 38 19.94 -8.33 23.29
N LEU A 39 20.02 -9.57 22.79
CA LEU A 39 18.86 -10.28 22.25
C LEU A 39 17.96 -10.88 23.33
N ASP A 40 18.45 -10.94 24.58
CA ASP A 40 17.72 -11.41 25.74
C ASP A 40 17.05 -10.24 26.51
N ASP A 41 17.40 -8.98 26.20
CA ASP A 41 16.71 -7.80 26.73
C ASP A 41 15.26 -7.74 26.19
N PRO A 42 14.23 -7.75 27.08
CA PRO A 42 12.83 -7.68 26.66
C PRO A 42 12.47 -6.38 25.92
N ASN A 43 13.30 -5.34 25.99
CA ASN A 43 13.11 -4.10 25.25
C ASN A 43 13.81 -4.10 23.88
N THR A 44 14.53 -5.15 23.51
CA THR A 44 15.13 -5.29 22.19
C THR A 44 14.06 -5.68 21.19
N ASN A 45 13.87 -4.82 20.19
CA ASN A 45 12.90 -5.02 19.13
C ASN A 45 13.57 -4.97 17.75
N THR A 46 12.80 -5.29 16.72
CA THR A 46 13.27 -5.38 15.33
C THR A 46 13.87 -4.07 14.81
N HIS A 47 13.38 -2.92 15.28
CA HIS A 47 13.90 -1.60 14.89
C HIS A 47 15.28 -1.34 15.52
N LYS A 48 15.48 -1.66 16.81
CA LYS A 48 16.81 -1.53 17.45
C LYS A 48 17.87 -2.36 16.74
N ILE A 49 17.53 -3.58 16.35
CA ILE A 49 18.42 -4.49 15.61
C ILE A 49 18.67 -3.96 14.19
N ARG A 50 17.63 -3.47 13.50
CA ARG A 50 17.77 -2.81 12.18
C ARG A 50 18.73 -1.63 12.26
N ASP A 51 18.54 -0.73 13.23
CA ASP A 51 19.36 0.46 13.38
C ASP A 51 20.81 0.11 13.76
N ASP A 52 21.00 -0.98 14.49
CA ASP A 52 22.32 -1.54 14.74
C ASP A 52 22.98 -2.02 13.45
N PHE A 53 22.31 -2.82 12.61
CA PHE A 53 22.86 -3.24 11.31
C PHE A 53 23.16 -2.04 10.40
N HIS A 54 22.29 -1.04 10.36
CA HIS A 54 22.56 0.20 9.64
C HIS A 54 23.83 0.90 10.14
N ARG A 55 24.03 1.01 11.46
CA ARG A 55 25.27 1.55 12.06
C ARG A 55 26.51 0.70 11.77
N GLN A 56 26.33 -0.59 11.51
CA GLN A 56 27.41 -1.50 11.09
C GLN A 56 27.70 -1.41 9.58
N GLY A 57 27.01 -0.54 8.84
CA GLY A 57 27.23 -0.31 7.40
C GLY A 57 26.46 -1.26 6.48
N TRP A 58 25.44 -1.96 7.00
CA TRP A 58 24.57 -2.79 6.19
C TRP A 58 23.55 -1.93 5.45
N ASP A 59 23.20 -2.34 4.23
CA ASP A 59 22.15 -1.68 3.45
C ASP A 59 20.78 -2.00 4.07
N VAL A 60 19.98 -0.96 4.30
CA VAL A 60 18.63 -1.09 4.87
C VAL A 60 17.63 -0.43 3.93
N ALA A 61 16.89 -1.25 3.20
CA ALA A 61 15.85 -0.81 2.29
C ALA A 61 14.47 -0.96 2.96
N ASP A 62 13.78 0.15 3.18
CA ASP A 62 12.37 0.14 3.56
C ASP A 62 11.51 -0.04 2.30
N LEU A 63 10.96 -1.25 2.13
CA LEU A 63 10.12 -1.62 0.99
C LEU A 63 8.65 -1.62 1.41
N ASP A 64 7.75 -1.61 0.44
CA ASP A 64 6.30 -1.52 0.70
C ASP A 64 5.75 -2.67 1.59
N ASN A 65 6.36 -3.86 1.52
CA ASN A 65 5.92 -5.07 2.21
C ASN A 65 6.89 -5.60 3.27
N GLN A 66 8.11 -5.10 3.35
CA GLN A 66 9.15 -5.59 4.26
C GLN A 66 10.26 -4.55 4.44
N VAL A 67 11.01 -4.65 5.53
CA VAL A 67 12.30 -3.98 5.64
C VAL A 67 13.37 -5.01 5.27
N ARG A 68 14.11 -4.77 4.20
CA ARG A 68 15.21 -5.65 3.75
C ARG A 68 16.53 -5.10 4.26
N ILE A 69 17.29 -5.95 4.94
CA ILE A 69 18.60 -5.63 5.49
C ILE A 69 19.62 -6.54 4.80
N THR A 70 20.64 -5.94 4.19
CA THR A 70 21.57 -6.65 3.33
C THR A 70 23.00 -6.46 3.86
N PRO A 71 23.71 -7.55 4.20
CA PRO A 71 25.13 -7.47 4.54
C PRO A 71 25.94 -6.87 3.38
N PRO A 72 27.01 -6.11 3.66
CA PRO A 72 27.85 -5.49 2.63
C PRO A 72 28.33 -6.48 1.55
N GLU A 73 28.72 -7.69 1.95
CA GLU A 73 29.18 -8.75 1.04
C GLU A 73 28.09 -9.29 0.09
N SER A 74 26.82 -9.07 0.43
CA SER A 74 25.67 -9.49 -0.38
C SER A 74 25.04 -8.35 -1.18
N ALA A 75 25.44 -7.10 -0.94
CA ALA A 75 24.77 -5.91 -1.46
C ALA A 75 24.68 -5.90 -2.99
N GLU A 76 25.80 -6.15 -3.69
CA GLU A 76 25.85 -6.13 -5.16
C GLU A 76 24.93 -7.19 -5.78
N ARG A 77 25.00 -8.42 -5.29
CA ARG A 77 24.21 -9.53 -5.83
C ARG A 77 22.72 -9.41 -5.49
N VAL A 78 22.39 -8.90 -4.29
CA VAL A 78 21.00 -8.62 -3.90
C VAL A 78 20.41 -7.50 -4.75
N ALA A 79 21.19 -6.47 -5.07
CA ALA A 79 20.78 -5.40 -5.99
C ALA A 79 20.44 -5.96 -7.38
N GLU A 80 21.30 -6.84 -7.90
CA GLU A 80 21.13 -7.47 -9.22
C GLU A 80 19.89 -8.38 -9.28
N VAL A 81 19.69 -9.21 -8.25
CA VAL A 81 18.65 -10.26 -8.25
C VAL A 81 17.28 -9.73 -7.85
N LEU A 82 17.21 -8.82 -6.88
CA LEU A 82 15.94 -8.38 -6.30
C LEU A 82 15.57 -6.92 -6.62
N GLY A 83 16.50 -6.13 -7.19
CA GLY A 83 16.30 -4.72 -7.47
C GLY A 83 16.18 -3.84 -6.21
N VAL A 84 16.57 -2.57 -6.33
CA VAL A 84 16.56 -1.51 -5.30
C VAL A 84 17.57 -1.71 -4.16
N THR A 85 18.73 -1.05 -4.24
CA THR A 85 19.56 -0.73 -3.07
C THR A 85 19.19 0.67 -2.60
N GLY A 86 18.81 0.80 -1.33
CA GLY A 86 18.34 2.07 -0.78
C GLY A 86 19.51 2.88 -0.23
N HIS A 87 20.11 3.73 -1.05
CA HIS A 87 20.77 4.94 -0.55
C HIS A 87 19.79 6.09 -0.78
N ASP A 88 18.99 6.42 0.23
CA ASP A 88 18.42 7.76 0.36
C ASP A 88 18.22 8.09 1.83
N GLU A 89 18.98 9.07 2.29
CA GLU A 89 18.90 9.64 3.63
C GLU A 89 17.55 10.36 3.76
N THR A 90 16.66 9.91 4.65
CA THR A 90 15.98 10.84 5.56
C THR A 90 15.37 10.08 6.74
N THR A 91 16.01 10.20 7.90
CA THR A 91 15.34 10.03 9.19
C THR A 91 14.43 11.23 9.40
N VAL A 92 13.13 11.04 9.27
CA VAL A 92 12.13 12.00 9.76
C VAL A 92 11.17 11.19 10.62
N GLU A 93 10.87 11.72 11.81
CA GLU A 93 10.11 11.09 12.89
C GLU A 93 8.79 10.44 12.37
N ASP A 94 8.68 9.12 12.51
CA ASP A 94 7.66 8.27 11.87
C ASP A 94 6.21 8.54 12.34
N GLU A 95 5.99 9.15 13.50
CA GLU A 95 4.61 9.40 14.00
C GLU A 95 3.89 10.52 13.22
N ASP A 96 4.60 11.58 12.82
CA ASP A 96 4.03 12.69 12.05
C ASP A 96 3.83 12.35 10.58
N ILE A 97 4.69 11.47 10.04
CA ILE A 97 4.61 10.99 8.68
C ILE A 97 3.47 9.99 8.53
N GLU A 98 3.28 9.05 9.46
CA GLU A 98 2.15 8.11 9.44
C GLU A 98 0.81 8.85 9.63
N GLY A 99 0.79 9.91 10.44
CA GLY A 99 -0.33 10.83 10.60
C GLY A 99 -0.67 11.61 9.33
N ALA A 100 0.32 12.23 8.68
CA ALA A 100 0.16 12.89 7.37
C ALA A 100 -0.23 11.89 6.26
N TRP A 101 0.22 10.64 6.36
CA TRP A 101 -0.09 9.58 5.41
C TRP A 101 -1.50 9.02 5.55
N PHE A 102 -1.99 8.86 6.78
CA PHE A 102 -3.38 8.50 7.04
C PHE A 102 -4.34 9.65 6.71
N ALA A 103 -3.93 10.90 6.98
CA ALA A 103 -4.65 12.08 6.55
C ALA A 103 -4.88 12.06 5.03
N PHE A 104 -3.85 11.75 4.24
CA PHE A 104 -3.96 11.73 2.79
C PHE A 104 -4.81 10.57 2.21
N GLU A 105 -4.84 9.39 2.85
CA GLU A 105 -5.70 8.27 2.41
C GLU A 105 -7.18 8.58 2.65
N ARG A 106 -7.49 9.12 3.83
CA ARG A 106 -8.82 9.64 4.13
C ARG A 106 -9.20 10.82 3.26
N GLU A 107 -8.26 11.70 2.94
CA GLU A 107 -8.50 12.82 2.01
C GLU A 107 -8.76 12.32 0.59
N LEU A 108 -8.02 11.33 0.10
CA LEU A 108 -8.28 10.70 -1.20
C LEU A 108 -9.66 10.03 -1.21
N GLN A 109 -10.00 9.27 -0.16
CA GLN A 109 -11.30 8.63 -0.02
C GLN A 109 -12.43 9.66 0.02
N ALA A 110 -12.29 10.71 0.83
CA ALA A 110 -13.26 11.79 0.93
C ALA A 110 -13.41 12.53 -0.40
N PHE A 111 -12.30 12.79 -1.10
CA PHE A 111 -12.31 13.40 -2.42
C PHE A 111 -13.04 12.51 -3.44
N VAL A 112 -12.70 11.23 -3.52
CA VAL A 112 -13.35 10.30 -4.46
C VAL A 112 -14.83 10.17 -4.12
N ALA A 113 -15.18 9.90 -2.87
CA ALA A 113 -16.56 9.73 -2.41
C ALA A 113 -17.41 10.99 -2.65
N GLY A 114 -16.86 12.17 -2.39
CA GLY A 114 -17.52 13.46 -2.60
C GLY A 114 -17.66 13.85 -4.08
N ASN A 115 -16.89 13.23 -4.97
CA ASN A 115 -16.85 13.58 -6.40
C ASN A 115 -17.18 12.39 -7.33
N LEU A 116 -17.81 11.31 -6.83
CA LEU A 116 -18.14 10.11 -7.63
C LEU A 116 -18.90 10.42 -8.92
N ALA A 117 -19.75 11.45 -8.93
CA ALA A 117 -20.51 11.86 -10.11
C ALA A 117 -19.65 12.59 -11.17
N ALA A 118 -18.51 13.15 -10.77
CA ALA A 118 -17.62 13.93 -11.64
C ALA A 118 -16.37 13.14 -12.07
N ILE A 119 -16.00 12.09 -11.34
CA ILE A 119 -14.86 11.24 -11.68
C ILE A 119 -15.28 10.27 -12.78
N ASP A 120 -14.58 10.34 -13.92
CA ASP A 120 -14.75 9.37 -15.00
C ASP A 120 -14.13 8.03 -14.62
N VAL A 121 -15.01 7.05 -14.39
CA VAL A 121 -14.64 5.65 -14.16
C VAL A 121 -15.24 4.84 -15.31
N GLY A 122 -14.63 4.91 -16.49
CA GLY A 122 -15.06 4.13 -17.66
C GLY A 122 -16.45 4.54 -18.18
N GLY A 123 -16.76 5.83 -18.13
CA GLY A 123 -18.03 6.41 -18.57
C GLY A 123 -19.21 6.12 -17.65
N LYS A 124 -18.97 5.64 -16.43
CA LYS A 124 -20.04 5.30 -15.47
C LYS A 124 -20.53 6.51 -14.69
N ARG A 125 -21.83 6.53 -14.37
CA ARG A 125 -22.44 7.56 -13.52
C ARG A 125 -22.61 7.00 -12.11
N LEU A 126 -21.65 7.31 -11.25
CA LEU A 126 -21.57 6.70 -9.93
C LEU A 126 -22.22 7.57 -8.86
N LYS A 127 -22.93 6.92 -7.95
CA LYS A 127 -23.38 7.50 -6.68
C LYS A 127 -22.94 6.62 -5.51
N LEU A 128 -22.77 7.23 -4.35
CA LEU A 128 -22.48 6.48 -3.13
C LEU A 128 -23.61 5.51 -2.83
N TYR A 129 -23.27 4.26 -2.50
CA TYR A 129 -24.24 3.28 -2.06
C TYR A 129 -24.75 3.65 -0.65
N SER A 130 -25.98 3.27 -0.33
CA SER A 130 -26.53 3.42 1.02
C SER A 130 -27.59 2.34 1.25
N ASP A 131 -27.59 1.79 2.46
CA ASP A 131 -28.65 0.92 2.95
C ASP A 131 -28.84 1.08 4.47
N GLU A 132 -29.50 0.12 5.11
CA GLU A 132 -29.78 0.11 6.54
C GLU A 132 -28.52 0.09 7.42
N ARG A 133 -27.36 -0.32 6.88
CA ARG A 133 -26.07 -0.37 7.58
C ARG A 133 -25.32 0.96 7.55
N GLY A 134 -25.71 1.87 6.64
CA GLY A 134 -25.08 3.17 6.48
C GLY A 134 -24.71 3.49 5.03
N GLY A 135 -23.87 4.51 4.88
CA GLY A 135 -23.34 4.94 3.58
C GLY A 135 -22.18 4.08 3.10
N GLY A 136 -21.85 4.20 1.81
CA GLY A 136 -20.84 3.39 1.16
C GLY A 136 -19.38 3.72 1.50
N ILE A 137 -19.09 4.66 2.40
CA ILE A 137 -17.70 4.98 2.80
C ILE A 137 -17.30 4.06 3.95
N GLU A 138 -16.12 3.43 3.86
CA GLU A 138 -15.66 2.42 4.84
C GLU A 138 -16.75 1.36 5.11
N TYR A 139 -17.39 0.90 4.04
CA TYR A 139 -18.59 0.08 4.14
C TYR A 139 -18.26 -1.28 4.78
N PRO A 140 -18.88 -1.63 5.92
CA PRO A 140 -18.47 -2.78 6.71
C PRO A 140 -18.90 -4.11 6.08
N THR A 141 -17.98 -5.06 6.02
CA THR A 141 -18.26 -6.42 5.53
C THR A 141 -17.70 -7.50 6.46
N GLY A 142 -18.11 -8.76 6.24
CA GLY A 142 -17.53 -9.90 6.97
C GLY A 142 -16.08 -10.21 6.60
N VAL A 143 -15.50 -9.51 5.61
CA VAL A 143 -14.13 -9.71 5.11
C VAL A 143 -13.26 -8.46 5.25
N GLY A 144 -13.70 -7.49 6.05
CA GLY A 144 -13.05 -6.18 6.20
C GLY A 144 -13.79 -5.07 5.45
N ASP A 145 -13.41 -3.83 5.71
CA ASP A 145 -14.16 -2.68 5.20
C ASP A 145 -13.81 -2.42 3.73
N ILE A 146 -14.80 -1.99 2.96
CA ILE A 146 -14.63 -1.51 1.59
C ILE A 146 -14.38 -0.01 1.66
N ASP A 147 -13.31 0.49 1.01
CA ASP A 147 -12.99 1.92 1.06
C ASP A 147 -14.16 2.79 0.57
N ILE A 148 -14.69 2.49 -0.63
CA ILE A 148 -15.91 3.11 -1.15
C ILE A 148 -16.76 2.07 -1.88
N LEU A 149 -18.02 1.95 -1.51
CA LEU A 149 -19.04 1.20 -2.22
C LEU A 149 -19.98 2.19 -2.92
N ALA A 150 -20.10 2.05 -4.23
CA ALA A 150 -20.92 2.89 -5.07
C ALA A 150 -21.92 2.06 -5.89
N CYS A 151 -22.84 2.75 -6.55
CA CYS A 151 -23.79 2.19 -7.50
C CYS A 151 -23.70 2.96 -8.82
N ASP A 152 -23.59 2.25 -9.94
CA ASP A 152 -23.76 2.83 -11.28
C ASP A 152 -25.24 3.05 -11.53
N GLU A 153 -25.63 4.30 -11.74
CA GLU A 153 -27.03 4.66 -11.98
C GLU A 153 -27.56 4.21 -13.34
N SER A 154 -26.67 3.80 -14.25
CA SER A 154 -27.02 3.42 -15.60
C SER A 154 -27.57 1.99 -15.66
N ASP A 155 -26.97 1.08 -14.91
CA ASP A 155 -27.28 -0.36 -14.94
C ASP A 155 -27.45 -1.00 -13.55
N GLY A 156 -27.38 -0.20 -12.48
CA GLY A 156 -27.54 -0.64 -11.11
C GLY A 156 -26.37 -1.45 -10.56
N ALA A 157 -25.24 -1.55 -11.28
CA ALA A 157 -24.09 -2.30 -10.81
C ALA A 157 -23.54 -1.74 -9.50
N LEU A 158 -23.14 -2.63 -8.59
CA LEU A 158 -22.38 -2.24 -7.41
C LEU A 158 -20.90 -2.12 -7.79
N VAL A 159 -20.26 -1.04 -7.35
CA VAL A 159 -18.86 -0.72 -7.67
C VAL A 159 -18.06 -0.63 -6.39
N VAL A 160 -17.10 -1.53 -6.25
CA VAL A 160 -16.20 -1.65 -5.09
C VAL A 160 -14.91 -0.93 -5.41
N PHE A 161 -14.58 0.11 -4.65
CA PHE A 161 -13.31 0.81 -4.76
C PHE A 161 -12.32 0.28 -3.72
N GLU A 162 -11.09 0.07 -4.18
CA GLU A 162 -9.91 -0.15 -3.35
C GLU A 162 -8.91 0.97 -3.66
N LEU A 163 -8.62 1.82 -2.67
CA LEU A 163 -7.74 2.96 -2.80
C LEU A 163 -6.33 2.57 -2.32
N LYS A 164 -5.32 2.89 -3.12
CA LYS A 164 -3.92 2.56 -2.84
C LYS A 164 -3.03 3.79 -3.03
N ARG A 165 -2.10 3.99 -2.10
CA ARG A 165 -1.08 5.05 -2.21
C ARG A 165 0.25 4.53 -2.79
N ALA A 166 0.58 3.24 -2.59
CA ALA A 166 1.77 2.56 -3.08
C ALA A 166 1.42 1.20 -3.71
N THR A 167 2.27 0.75 -4.64
CA THR A 167 2.06 -0.43 -5.49
C THR A 167 2.43 -1.73 -4.76
N SER A 168 1.50 -2.26 -3.97
CA SER A 168 1.51 -3.70 -3.63
C SER A 168 0.54 -4.44 -4.57
N PRO A 169 1.01 -4.94 -5.71
CA PRO A 169 0.18 -5.55 -6.75
C PRO A 169 -0.72 -6.68 -6.23
N ASP A 170 -0.16 -7.63 -5.49
CA ASP A 170 -0.87 -8.85 -5.11
C ASP A 170 -1.91 -8.62 -4.01
N ARG A 171 -1.59 -7.72 -3.06
CA ARG A 171 -2.48 -7.45 -1.93
C ARG A 171 -3.74 -6.72 -2.38
N ALA A 172 -3.61 -5.74 -3.28
CA ALA A 172 -4.75 -5.00 -3.81
C ALA A 172 -5.72 -5.91 -4.57
N VAL A 173 -5.18 -6.83 -5.39
CA VAL A 173 -6.00 -7.79 -6.14
C VAL A 173 -6.72 -8.77 -5.21
N GLY A 174 -6.03 -9.31 -4.21
CA GLY A 174 -6.65 -10.19 -3.22
C GLY A 174 -7.75 -9.48 -2.40
N GLN A 175 -7.50 -8.24 -1.99
CA GLN A 175 -8.47 -7.42 -1.24
C GLN A 175 -9.72 -7.15 -2.07
N ILE A 176 -9.55 -6.62 -3.28
CA ILE A 176 -10.70 -6.27 -4.12
C ILE A 176 -11.49 -7.50 -4.54
N ALA A 177 -10.83 -8.60 -4.90
CA ALA A 177 -11.50 -9.84 -5.28
C ALA A 177 -12.35 -10.39 -4.12
N ARG A 178 -11.81 -10.38 -2.90
CA ARG A 178 -12.52 -10.82 -1.69
C ARG A 178 -13.73 -9.94 -1.39
N CYS A 179 -13.58 -8.61 -1.45
CA CYS A 179 -14.67 -7.66 -1.22
C CYS A 179 -15.77 -7.79 -2.29
N MET A 180 -15.40 -7.87 -3.58
CA MET A 180 -16.35 -8.10 -4.67
C MET A 180 -17.10 -9.42 -4.50
N GLY A 181 -16.42 -10.49 -4.10
CA GLY A 181 -17.05 -11.78 -3.80
C GLY A 181 -18.09 -11.67 -2.69
N TRP A 182 -17.75 -10.98 -1.60
CA TRP A 182 -18.69 -10.74 -0.50
C TRP A 182 -19.91 -9.93 -0.96
N VAL A 183 -19.71 -8.86 -1.73
CA VAL A 183 -20.80 -8.04 -2.30
C VAL A 183 -21.69 -8.85 -3.23
N ARG A 184 -21.11 -9.71 -4.10
CA ARG A 184 -21.87 -10.60 -5.00
C ARG A 184 -22.80 -11.53 -4.22
N VAL A 185 -22.33 -12.10 -3.11
CA VAL A 185 -23.10 -13.06 -2.31
C VAL A 185 -24.18 -12.38 -1.45
N HIS A 186 -23.90 -11.20 -0.89
CA HIS A 186 -24.73 -10.64 0.18
C HIS A 186 -25.55 -9.41 -0.21
N LEU A 187 -25.15 -8.65 -1.22
CA LEU A 187 -25.76 -7.35 -1.55
C LEU A 187 -26.22 -7.24 -3.01
N ALA A 188 -25.54 -7.92 -3.93
CA ALA A 188 -25.74 -7.69 -5.35
C ALA A 188 -27.15 -8.07 -5.80
N ASN A 189 -27.77 -9.12 -5.23
CA ASN A 189 -29.11 -9.57 -5.61
C ASN A 189 -29.24 -9.75 -7.15
N GLY A 190 -28.23 -10.34 -7.78
CA GLY A 190 -28.16 -10.51 -9.24
C GLY A 190 -27.67 -9.30 -10.03
N ARG A 191 -27.44 -8.15 -9.40
CA ARG A 191 -26.82 -6.97 -10.04
C ARG A 191 -25.35 -7.24 -10.38
N PRO A 192 -24.79 -6.61 -11.42
CA PRO A 192 -23.36 -6.70 -11.70
C PRO A 192 -22.53 -6.14 -10.55
N VAL A 193 -21.33 -6.69 -10.34
CA VAL A 193 -20.37 -6.19 -9.35
C VAL A 193 -19.03 -5.94 -10.02
N ARG A 194 -18.54 -4.70 -9.93
CA ARG A 194 -17.30 -4.22 -10.56
C ARG A 194 -16.30 -3.80 -9.49
N GLY A 195 -15.02 -4.01 -9.77
CA GLY A 195 -13.91 -3.54 -8.95
C GLY A 195 -13.18 -2.37 -9.61
N VAL A 196 -12.81 -1.38 -8.81
CA VAL A 196 -12.00 -0.25 -9.21
C VAL A 196 -10.85 -0.11 -8.23
N ILE A 197 -9.62 -0.38 -8.68
CA ILE A 197 -8.41 -0.07 -7.92
C ILE A 197 -7.96 1.33 -8.33
N VAL A 198 -7.78 2.24 -7.36
CA VAL A 198 -7.25 3.58 -7.62
C VAL A 198 -5.89 3.70 -6.95
N ALA A 199 -4.83 3.91 -7.72
CA ALA A 199 -3.46 3.99 -7.22
C ALA A 199 -2.76 5.29 -7.65
N ARG A 200 -1.71 5.75 -6.96
CA ARG A 200 -0.92 6.91 -7.44
C ARG A 200 -0.07 6.56 -8.67
N ARG A 201 0.43 5.31 -8.69
CA ARG A 201 1.15 4.67 -9.80
C ARG A 201 0.83 3.19 -9.76
N THR A 202 0.88 2.52 -10.90
CA THR A 202 0.64 1.09 -11.07
C THR A 202 1.89 0.39 -11.56
N SER A 203 2.16 -0.80 -11.02
CA SER A 203 3.26 -1.66 -11.46
C SER A 203 2.76 -2.57 -12.57
N GLU A 204 3.66 -3.06 -13.41
CA GLU A 204 3.30 -4.05 -14.43
C GLU A 204 2.72 -5.32 -13.80
N TYR A 205 3.22 -5.74 -12.63
CA TYR A 205 2.63 -6.85 -11.86
C TYR A 205 1.16 -6.63 -11.51
N LEU A 206 0.77 -5.42 -11.07
CA LEU A 206 -0.64 -5.13 -10.74
C LEU A 206 -1.50 -5.17 -12.00
N ARG A 207 -0.98 -4.63 -13.10
CA ARG A 207 -1.65 -4.64 -14.40
C ARG A 207 -1.83 -6.06 -14.92
N TYR A 208 -0.83 -6.93 -14.80
CA TYR A 208 -0.96 -8.34 -15.18
C TYR A 208 -1.91 -9.11 -14.25
N ALA A 209 -1.82 -8.91 -12.94
CA ALA A 209 -2.69 -9.58 -11.98
C ALA A 209 -4.17 -9.22 -12.20
N THR A 210 -4.45 -7.95 -12.55
CA THR A 210 -5.82 -7.50 -12.84
C THR A 210 -6.39 -8.07 -14.13
N VAL A 211 -5.57 -8.38 -15.14
CA VAL A 211 -6.03 -9.11 -16.34
C VAL A 211 -6.63 -10.47 -15.99
N ALA A 212 -6.13 -11.13 -14.95
CA ALA A 212 -6.64 -12.43 -14.51
C ALA A 212 -7.94 -12.34 -13.69
N VAL A 213 -8.36 -11.14 -13.24
CA VAL A 213 -9.54 -10.95 -12.40
C VAL A 213 -10.63 -10.22 -13.19
N PRO A 214 -11.77 -10.87 -13.50
CA PRO A 214 -12.82 -10.26 -14.30
C PRO A 214 -13.45 -9.06 -13.58
N ASP A 215 -13.97 -8.12 -14.37
CA ASP A 215 -14.69 -6.94 -13.92
C ASP A 215 -13.89 -6.00 -12.98
N VAL A 216 -12.56 -6.11 -12.97
CA VAL A 216 -11.65 -5.22 -12.23
C VAL A 216 -10.96 -4.26 -13.20
N SER A 217 -10.95 -2.99 -12.84
CA SER A 217 -10.25 -1.92 -13.55
C SER A 217 -9.28 -1.21 -12.62
N VAL A 218 -8.20 -0.67 -13.18
CA VAL A 218 -7.18 0.06 -12.41
C VAL A 218 -7.05 1.46 -12.97
N TYR A 219 -7.05 2.45 -12.08
CA TYR A 219 -6.88 3.87 -12.42
C TYR A 219 -5.71 4.45 -11.64
N GLU A 220 -4.99 5.34 -12.30
CA GLU A 220 -3.98 6.17 -11.66
C GLU A 220 -4.53 7.55 -11.33
N TYR A 221 -4.27 8.07 -10.13
CA TYR A 221 -4.57 9.45 -9.77
C TYR A 221 -3.29 10.28 -9.64
N SER A 222 -3.40 11.56 -9.96
CA SER A 222 -2.32 12.53 -9.78
C SER A 222 -2.86 13.81 -9.15
N VAL A 223 -2.08 14.42 -8.26
CA VAL A 223 -2.36 15.74 -7.69
C VAL A 223 -1.53 16.76 -8.45
N LYS A 224 -2.20 17.78 -9.02
CA LYS A 224 -1.55 18.92 -9.68
C LYS A 224 -1.78 20.17 -8.84
N PHE A 225 -0.70 20.77 -8.37
CA PHE A 225 -0.73 22.03 -7.63
C PHE A 225 -0.14 23.14 -8.49
N ALA A 226 -0.83 24.28 -8.57
CA ALA A 226 -0.34 25.46 -9.27
C ALA A 226 -0.71 26.71 -8.46
N LEU A 227 0.27 27.59 -8.25
CA LEU A 227 0.07 28.91 -7.68
C LEU A 227 0.13 29.95 -8.79
N THR A 228 -0.72 30.96 -8.70
CA THR A 228 -0.65 32.13 -9.56
C THR A 228 -0.40 33.37 -8.70
N PRO A 229 0.34 34.37 -9.22
CA PRO A 229 0.62 35.58 -8.45
C PRO A 229 -0.67 36.32 -8.10
N ALA A 230 -0.83 36.69 -6.84
CA ALA A 230 -1.85 37.65 -6.44
C ALA A 230 -1.45 39.02 -7.00
N ARG A 231 -2.29 39.62 -7.84
CA ARG A 231 -2.06 40.97 -8.34
C ARG A 231 -2.15 41.94 -7.16
N ALA A 232 -1.13 42.78 -6.98
CA ALA A 232 -1.18 43.86 -6.01
C ALA A 232 -2.34 44.82 -6.38
N PRO A 233 -3.05 45.40 -5.40
CA PRO A 233 -4.02 46.44 -5.69
C PRO A 233 -3.33 47.60 -6.41
N ASP A 234 -3.97 48.13 -7.45
CA ASP A 234 -3.47 49.32 -8.16
C ASP A 234 -3.40 50.48 -7.15
N ALA A 235 -2.26 51.16 -7.08
CA ALA A 235 -2.14 52.38 -6.28
C ALA A 235 -2.93 53.50 -6.96
N GLU A 236 -3.87 54.13 -6.24
CA GLU A 236 -4.57 55.35 -6.66
C GLU A 236 -3.61 56.54 -6.83
#